data_AF-A0AAD7U6L1-F1
#
_entry.id   AF-A0AAD7U6L1-F1
#
_cell.length_a   1.000
_cell.length_b   1.000
_cell.length_c   1.000
_cell.angle_alpha   90.00
_cell.angle_beta   90.00
_cell.angle_gamma   90.00
#
_symmetry.space_group_name_H-M   'P 1'
#
loop_
_entity.id
_entity.type
_entity.pdbx_description
1 polymer ?
#
loop_
_entity_poly.entity_id
_entity_poly.type
_entity_poly.pdbx_seq_one_letter_code
_entity_poly.pdbx_strand_id
1 'polypeptide(L)'
;MLWLVPWAVGAFQSPSPVQFRAGLRMLAVSEELEALRSSMEVALEDKRRVDEIVGKFSYSGSLFVGEREFKGQGAVKRGLSKLLFEEPCVGVRVVEERLVVDKASGAVDVEVELDEAGAVTSMWTGAVVEEEEEEEELKKEGPKWETDDGRVVQKIWQERDLLAPGKLFLKEKLELGSRLVAIVDSTVWELYGQKLEAWCESVGVSLEAIVAPGNEDEKTMENMLFMLDELARVDPLRRSEPVLAIGGGVLTDTAGFACALWRRGIPWCRMPTTLLGMVDASVGIKVAVNYHRKNGVGHFFSPLHTFIDDSFLGTLSLADVRSGCGEIMKAALVHDGALFDLMEEHGAALIDERFQEGEHAAEIIKRSVDTMLECIGPDLWEESLLRPMDFGHTFSRTLEACQSFKLRHGEAVAIDCVMSTMIAHVKGLVSDAQAKRVLDLYAKLQLPCSIKGITADTYKRATREITVHRDGILRAPLPNGIGACAFVDDFSDAEIEVAFSNLETFMADHPDTYWDRSKSFDPGMVRRQQSPQNHQILEPVPQ
;
A
#
# COMPACT_ATOMS: atom_id res chain seq x y z
N MET A 1 -70.87 -31.60 -31.14
CA MET A 1 -70.11 -32.63 -30.39
C MET A 1 -69.25 -31.84 -29.41
N LEU A 2 -69.43 -31.96 -28.08
CA LEU A 2 -68.91 -33.04 -27.20
C LEU A 2 -67.37 -33.11 -27.20
N TRP A 3 -66.64 -33.22 -26.08
CA TRP A 3 -66.79 -32.91 -24.63
C TRP A 3 -65.45 -33.41 -23.97
N LEU A 4 -65.12 -33.00 -22.72
CA LEU A 4 -64.20 -33.68 -21.75
C LEU A 4 -62.65 -33.60 -21.82
N VAL A 5 -62.08 -34.00 -20.66
CA VAL A 5 -60.70 -33.99 -20.08
C VAL A 5 -60.70 -35.02 -18.89
N PRO A 6 -59.62 -35.36 -18.13
CA PRO A 6 -58.24 -34.82 -18.04
C PRO A 6 -57.07 -35.87 -17.92
N TRP A 7 -55.84 -35.39 -17.67
CA TRP A 7 -54.76 -35.92 -16.78
C TRP A 7 -54.12 -37.34 -16.93
N ALA A 8 -52.78 -37.38 -16.81
CA ALA A 8 -52.01 -38.37 -16.02
C ALA A 8 -50.59 -37.85 -15.69
N VAL A 9 -49.97 -38.34 -14.60
CA VAL A 9 -48.71 -37.85 -13.99
C VAL A 9 -47.53 -38.80 -14.28
N GLY A 10 -46.31 -38.26 -14.46
CA GLY A 10 -45.05 -39.01 -14.49
C GLY A 10 -44.05 -38.44 -13.48
N ALA A 11 -43.46 -39.30 -12.64
CA ALA A 11 -42.65 -38.88 -11.50
C ALA A 11 -41.20 -38.52 -11.88
N PHE A 12 -40.62 -37.53 -11.18
CA PHE A 12 -39.19 -37.25 -11.19
C PHE A 12 -38.41 -38.40 -10.52
N GLN A 13 -37.31 -38.83 -11.16
CA GLN A 13 -36.29 -39.68 -10.52
C GLN A 13 -35.22 -38.79 -9.88
N SER A 14 -34.84 -39.09 -8.65
CA SER A 14 -33.74 -38.45 -7.92
C SER A 14 -32.37 -38.87 -8.46
N PRO A 15 -31.39 -37.96 -8.59
CA PRO A 15 -29.99 -38.34 -8.82
C PRO A 15 -29.40 -39.04 -7.58
N SER A 16 -28.37 -39.86 -7.80
CA SER A 16 -27.73 -40.72 -6.79
C SER A 16 -26.79 -39.97 -5.84
N PRO A 17 -26.54 -40.48 -4.61
CA PRO A 17 -25.66 -39.82 -3.65
C PRO A 17 -24.18 -39.89 -4.07
N VAL A 18 -23.48 -38.76 -3.95
CA VAL A 18 -22.03 -38.63 -4.12
C VAL A 18 -21.29 -39.33 -2.98
N GLN A 19 -20.14 -39.94 -3.27
CA GLN A 19 -19.35 -40.68 -2.27
C GLN A 19 -18.57 -39.73 -1.35
N PHE A 20 -18.76 -39.87 -0.03
CA PHE A 20 -18.00 -39.16 0.97
C PHE A 20 -16.53 -39.61 1.02
N ARG A 21 -15.59 -38.65 1.06
CA ARG A 21 -14.23 -38.91 1.57
C ARG A 21 -14.31 -39.15 3.07
N ALA A 22 -14.11 -40.39 3.51
CA ALA A 22 -14.09 -40.73 4.93
C ALA A 22 -12.75 -40.31 5.57
N GLY A 23 -12.75 -39.36 6.50
CA GLY A 23 -11.48 -38.92 7.09
C GLY A 23 -11.42 -37.81 8.15
N LEU A 24 -12.53 -37.31 8.73
CA LEU A 24 -12.45 -36.35 9.85
C LEU A 24 -13.37 -36.70 11.04
N ARG A 25 -12.99 -36.22 12.23
CA ARG A 25 -13.68 -36.48 13.51
C ARG A 25 -14.99 -35.68 13.58
N MET A 26 -16.13 -36.36 13.46
CA MET A 26 -17.42 -35.78 13.85
C MET A 26 -17.47 -35.59 15.38
N LEU A 27 -17.45 -34.34 15.85
CA LEU A 27 -18.00 -33.85 17.12
C LEU A 27 -17.73 -32.35 17.39
N ALA A 28 -16.83 -31.70 16.62
CA ALA A 28 -16.49 -30.27 16.74
C ALA A 28 -16.52 -29.58 15.36
N VAL A 29 -17.70 -29.57 14.76
CA VAL A 29 -17.98 -28.89 13.48
C VAL A 29 -19.16 -27.93 13.63
N SER A 30 -20.10 -28.22 14.53
CA SER A 30 -21.30 -27.41 14.72
C SER A 30 -21.09 -26.11 15.49
N GLU A 31 -20.19 -26.05 16.48
CA GLU A 31 -19.98 -24.80 17.26
C GLU A 31 -19.22 -23.76 16.44
N GLU A 32 -18.24 -24.20 15.66
CA GLU A 32 -17.41 -23.40 14.75
C GLU A 32 -18.24 -22.86 13.58
N LEU A 33 -19.07 -23.70 12.94
CA LEU A 33 -20.04 -23.28 11.92
C LEU A 33 -21.08 -22.31 12.48
N GLU A 34 -21.63 -22.56 13.67
CA GLU A 34 -22.62 -21.68 14.30
C GLU A 34 -22.01 -20.33 14.69
N ALA A 35 -20.75 -20.32 15.14
CA ALA A 35 -19.99 -19.10 15.35
C ALA A 35 -19.74 -18.35 14.04
N LEU A 36 -19.35 -19.04 12.95
CA LEU A 36 -19.14 -18.45 11.63
C LEU A 36 -20.44 -17.82 11.09
N ARG A 37 -21.55 -18.57 11.16
CA ARG A 37 -22.92 -18.13 10.86
C ARG A 37 -23.29 -16.87 11.65
N SER A 38 -23.04 -16.85 12.95
CA SER A 38 -23.32 -15.68 13.80
C SER A 38 -22.49 -14.45 13.41
N SER A 39 -21.22 -14.61 13.04
CA SER A 39 -20.40 -13.49 12.53
C SER A 39 -20.90 -12.99 11.17
N MET A 40 -21.40 -13.89 10.32
CA MET A 40 -21.97 -13.53 9.03
C MET A 40 -23.31 -12.77 9.17
N GLU A 41 -24.19 -13.17 10.10
CA GLU A 41 -25.39 -12.38 10.43
C GLU A 41 -25.07 -10.98 10.94
N VAL A 42 -24.13 -10.85 11.87
CA VAL A 42 -23.70 -9.54 12.38
C VAL A 42 -23.12 -8.66 11.26
N ALA A 43 -22.43 -9.26 10.29
CA ALA A 43 -21.97 -8.55 9.10
C ALA A 43 -23.11 -8.13 8.15
N LEU A 44 -24.23 -8.85 8.08
CA LEU A 44 -25.39 -8.40 7.30
C LEU A 44 -25.97 -7.08 7.82
N GLU A 45 -25.92 -6.85 9.14
CA GLU A 45 -26.35 -5.60 9.76
C GLU A 45 -25.31 -4.48 9.58
N ASP A 46 -24.01 -4.81 9.60
CA ASP A 46 -22.92 -3.85 9.41
C ASP A 46 -21.73 -4.46 8.64
N LYS A 47 -21.55 -4.04 7.37
CA LYS A 47 -20.45 -4.47 6.49
C LYS A 47 -19.06 -4.29 7.10
N ARG A 48 -18.86 -3.38 8.07
CA ARG A 48 -17.57 -3.20 8.77
C ARG A 48 -17.22 -4.38 9.69
N ARG A 49 -18.17 -5.25 10.02
CA ARG A 49 -17.97 -6.47 10.82
C ARG A 49 -17.44 -7.65 9.99
N VAL A 50 -17.28 -7.51 8.67
CA VAL A 50 -16.71 -8.59 7.81
C VAL A 50 -15.33 -9.04 8.30
N ASP A 51 -14.54 -8.14 8.88
CA ASP A 51 -13.23 -8.50 9.48
C ASP A 51 -13.35 -9.52 10.62
N GLU A 52 -14.49 -9.62 11.32
CA GLU A 52 -14.75 -10.66 12.34
C GLU A 52 -14.99 -12.04 11.73
N ILE A 53 -15.40 -12.09 10.46
CA ILE A 53 -15.48 -13.33 9.67
C ILE A 53 -14.08 -13.68 9.15
N VAL A 54 -13.35 -12.69 8.60
CA VAL A 54 -11.98 -12.86 8.07
C VAL A 54 -11.02 -13.34 9.16
N GLY A 55 -11.14 -12.84 10.39
CA GLY A 55 -10.36 -13.28 11.54
C GLY A 55 -10.58 -14.74 11.94
N LYS A 56 -11.56 -15.44 11.36
CA LYS A 56 -11.77 -16.89 11.52
C LYS A 56 -11.07 -17.71 10.44
N PHE A 57 -10.56 -17.09 9.37
CA PHE A 57 -9.76 -17.78 8.37
C PHE A 57 -8.31 -17.89 8.82
N SER A 58 -7.72 -19.06 8.57
CA SER A 58 -6.26 -19.20 8.53
C SER A 58 -5.65 -18.17 7.56
N TYR A 59 -4.41 -17.74 7.78
CA TYR A 59 -3.81 -16.68 6.96
C TYR A 59 -3.67 -17.08 5.49
N SER A 60 -3.41 -18.37 5.23
CA SER A 60 -3.37 -19.00 3.90
C SER A 60 -4.75 -19.39 3.35
N GLY A 61 -5.83 -19.05 4.05
CA GLY A 61 -7.18 -19.55 3.74
C GLY A 61 -7.73 -18.99 2.42
N SER A 62 -8.54 -19.79 1.75
CA SER A 62 -9.18 -19.44 0.47
C SER A 62 -10.70 -19.40 0.56
N LEU A 63 -11.32 -18.47 -0.16
CA LEU A 63 -12.76 -18.43 -0.38
C LEU A 63 -13.05 -18.54 -1.88
N PHE A 64 -13.89 -19.49 -2.28
CA PHE A 64 -14.34 -19.67 -3.65
C PHE A 64 -15.78 -19.16 -3.79
N VAL A 65 -16.00 -18.15 -4.63
CA VAL A 65 -17.33 -17.60 -4.93
C VAL A 65 -17.66 -17.84 -6.40
N GLY A 66 -18.37 -18.93 -6.67
CA GLY A 66 -18.43 -19.52 -8.01
C GLY A 66 -17.06 -20.03 -8.42
N GLU A 67 -16.66 -19.76 -9.66
CA GLU A 67 -15.36 -20.16 -10.25
C GLU A 67 -14.17 -19.37 -9.69
N ARG A 68 -14.38 -18.28 -8.93
CA ARG A 68 -13.30 -17.38 -8.52
C ARG A 68 -12.75 -17.69 -7.13
N GLU A 69 -11.47 -18.04 -7.04
CA GLU A 69 -10.71 -18.11 -5.79
C GLU A 69 -10.34 -16.70 -5.26
N PHE A 70 -10.41 -16.57 -3.94
CA PHE A 70 -9.96 -15.43 -3.14
C PHE A 70 -9.03 -15.95 -2.03
N LYS A 71 -7.73 -15.97 -2.30
CA LYS A 71 -6.70 -16.54 -1.42
C LYS A 71 -6.03 -15.51 -0.53
N GLY A 72 -5.89 -15.81 0.76
CA GLY A 72 -5.33 -14.92 1.77
C GLY A 72 -6.33 -13.90 2.31
N GLN A 73 -6.17 -13.47 3.57
CA GLN A 73 -7.21 -12.73 4.31
C GLN A 73 -7.73 -11.46 3.60
N GLY A 74 -6.87 -10.68 2.95
CA GLY A 74 -7.28 -9.49 2.18
C GLY A 74 -8.16 -9.83 0.97
N ALA A 75 -7.91 -10.95 0.28
CA ALA A 75 -8.76 -11.43 -0.79
C ALA A 75 -10.05 -12.04 -0.25
N VAL A 76 -9.96 -12.87 0.81
CA VAL A 76 -11.12 -13.45 1.50
C VAL A 76 -12.10 -12.35 1.94
N LYS A 77 -11.62 -11.22 2.49
CA LYS A 77 -12.47 -10.05 2.82
C LYS A 77 -13.26 -9.53 1.62
N ARG A 78 -12.62 -9.45 0.44
CA ARG A 78 -13.28 -9.04 -0.82
C ARG A 78 -14.28 -10.09 -1.28
N GLY A 79 -13.93 -11.37 -1.22
CA GLY A 79 -14.81 -12.50 -1.53
C GLY A 79 -16.04 -12.54 -0.64
N LEU A 80 -15.88 -12.38 0.68
CA LEU A 80 -16.96 -12.28 1.66
C LEU A 80 -17.84 -11.05 1.41
N SER A 81 -17.23 -9.91 1.10
CA SER A 81 -17.98 -8.69 0.75
C SER A 81 -18.82 -8.88 -0.50
N LYS A 82 -18.31 -9.60 -1.50
CA LYS A 82 -19.06 -9.98 -2.71
C LYS A 82 -20.19 -10.95 -2.34
N LEU A 83 -19.85 -12.04 -1.66
CA LEU A 83 -20.76 -13.10 -1.21
C LEU A 83 -21.90 -12.58 -0.33
N LEU A 84 -21.71 -11.52 0.47
CA LEU A 84 -22.75 -11.01 1.37
C LEU A 84 -23.52 -9.81 0.81
N PHE A 85 -22.89 -8.90 0.07
CA PHE A 85 -23.48 -7.58 -0.25
C PHE A 85 -23.62 -7.23 -1.74
N GLU A 86 -23.02 -7.96 -2.68
CA GLU A 86 -23.20 -7.67 -4.12
C GLU A 86 -24.63 -7.97 -4.57
N GLU A 87 -25.15 -9.13 -4.18
CA GLU A 87 -26.58 -9.42 -4.16
C GLU A 87 -27.11 -9.35 -2.72
N PRO A 88 -28.28 -8.74 -2.44
CA PRO A 88 -28.87 -8.73 -1.10
C PRO A 88 -28.98 -10.12 -0.46
N CYS A 89 -28.22 -10.33 0.61
CA CYS A 89 -28.39 -11.46 1.51
C CYS A 89 -29.57 -11.20 2.45
N VAL A 90 -30.48 -12.15 2.58
CA VAL A 90 -31.67 -12.05 3.45
C VAL A 90 -31.54 -12.87 4.75
N GLY A 91 -30.53 -13.75 4.85
CA GLY A 91 -30.20 -14.46 6.08
C GLY A 91 -29.04 -15.45 5.90
N VAL A 92 -28.48 -15.94 7.01
CA VAL A 92 -27.49 -17.02 7.03
C VAL A 92 -27.86 -18.04 8.10
N ARG A 93 -27.95 -19.31 7.73
CA ARG A 93 -28.43 -20.40 8.59
C ARG A 93 -27.57 -21.65 8.45
N VAL A 94 -27.58 -22.49 9.47
CA VAL A 94 -26.97 -23.83 9.41
C VAL A 94 -28.07 -24.88 9.19
N VAL A 95 -27.87 -25.77 8.22
CA VAL A 95 -28.79 -26.87 7.86
C VAL A 95 -27.96 -28.13 7.66
N GLU A 96 -28.23 -29.18 8.45
CA GLU A 96 -27.53 -30.49 8.33
C GLU A 96 -25.99 -30.37 8.30
N GLU A 97 -25.42 -29.59 9.23
CA GLU A 97 -23.97 -29.28 9.34
C GLU A 97 -23.38 -28.54 8.13
N ARG A 98 -24.21 -27.87 7.33
CA ARG A 98 -23.80 -26.99 6.22
C ARG A 98 -24.23 -25.56 6.49
N LEU A 99 -23.42 -24.61 6.06
CA LEU A 99 -23.80 -23.21 6.08
C LEU A 99 -24.61 -22.89 4.81
N VAL A 100 -25.69 -22.12 4.94
CA VAL A 100 -26.55 -21.71 3.83
C VAL A 100 -26.73 -20.20 3.89
N VAL A 101 -26.43 -19.53 2.78
CA VAL A 101 -26.57 -18.09 2.57
C VAL A 101 -27.82 -17.86 1.73
N ASP A 102 -28.89 -17.33 2.32
CA ASP A 102 -30.14 -17.06 1.61
C ASP A 102 -30.02 -15.73 0.84
N LYS A 103 -30.07 -15.78 -0.50
CA LYS A 103 -30.10 -14.61 -1.40
C LYS A 103 -31.50 -14.30 -1.91
N ALA A 104 -31.67 -13.11 -2.47
CA ALA A 104 -32.91 -12.73 -3.16
C ALA A 104 -33.21 -13.62 -4.40
N SER A 105 -32.18 -14.15 -5.06
CA SER A 105 -32.23 -15.05 -6.21
C SER A 105 -32.42 -16.52 -5.86
N GLY A 106 -32.03 -16.94 -4.64
CA GLY A 106 -32.10 -18.32 -4.17
C GLY A 106 -31.20 -18.59 -2.96
N ALA A 107 -31.30 -19.77 -2.36
CA ALA A 107 -30.35 -20.20 -1.34
C ALA A 107 -29.03 -20.67 -1.98
N VAL A 108 -27.91 -20.28 -1.39
CA VAL A 108 -26.56 -20.70 -1.79
C VAL A 108 -25.97 -21.56 -0.68
N ASP A 109 -25.69 -22.82 -0.98
CA ASP A 109 -24.97 -23.72 -0.07
C ASP A 109 -23.50 -23.28 0.04
N VAL A 110 -22.98 -23.30 1.26
CA VAL A 110 -21.60 -22.94 1.59
C VAL A 110 -20.94 -24.10 2.33
N GLU A 111 -19.95 -24.71 1.69
CA GLU A 111 -19.09 -25.72 2.31
C GLU A 111 -17.89 -25.03 2.98
N VAL A 112 -17.42 -25.58 4.11
CA VAL A 112 -16.36 -25.00 4.94
C VAL A 112 -15.44 -26.12 5.40
N GLU A 113 -14.13 -25.93 5.22
CA GLU A 113 -13.07 -26.78 5.79
C GLU A 113 -12.32 -26.00 6.87
N LEU A 114 -12.01 -26.69 7.98
CA LEU A 114 -11.38 -26.13 9.17
C LEU A 114 -10.07 -26.89 9.47
N ASP A 115 -9.08 -26.19 9.99
CA ASP A 115 -7.86 -26.80 10.53
C ASP A 115 -8.06 -27.40 11.94
N GLU A 116 -7.00 -28.00 12.51
CA GLU A 116 -7.04 -28.58 13.86
C GLU A 116 -7.30 -27.55 14.98
N ALA A 117 -7.18 -26.24 14.69
CA ALA A 117 -7.47 -25.14 15.61
C ALA A 117 -8.87 -24.52 15.39
N GLY A 118 -9.66 -25.03 14.44
CA GLY A 118 -10.98 -24.52 14.09
C GLY A 118 -10.98 -23.27 13.21
N ALA A 119 -9.83 -22.90 12.62
CA ALA A 119 -9.76 -21.80 11.67
C ALA A 119 -10.08 -22.28 10.25
N VAL A 120 -10.79 -21.46 9.47
CA VAL A 120 -11.20 -21.77 8.11
C VAL A 120 -9.97 -21.84 7.19
N THR A 121 -9.70 -23.01 6.65
CA THR A 121 -8.70 -23.21 5.59
C THR A 121 -9.30 -22.90 4.23
N SER A 122 -10.58 -23.25 4.05
CA SER A 122 -11.25 -23.04 2.78
C SER A 122 -12.76 -22.97 2.93
N MET A 123 -13.41 -22.16 2.10
CA MET A 123 -14.85 -22.00 2.05
C MET A 123 -15.31 -21.89 0.60
N TRP A 124 -16.36 -22.61 0.20
CA TRP A 124 -16.82 -22.69 -1.19
C TRP A 124 -18.29 -22.39 -1.33
N THR A 125 -18.70 -21.68 -2.38
CA THR A 125 -20.11 -21.41 -2.69
C THR A 125 -20.44 -21.83 -4.13
N GLY A 126 -21.11 -22.98 -4.28
CA GLY A 126 -21.46 -23.58 -5.58
C GLY A 126 -20.80 -24.95 -5.84
N ALA A 127 -21.20 -25.60 -6.93
CA ALA A 127 -20.63 -26.90 -7.32
C ALA A 127 -19.26 -26.69 -7.98
N VAL A 128 -18.22 -27.29 -7.40
CA VAL A 128 -16.85 -27.27 -7.97
C VAL A 128 -16.81 -28.14 -9.22
N VAL A 129 -16.42 -27.53 -10.34
CA VAL A 129 -15.83 -28.26 -11.47
C VAL A 129 -14.32 -28.13 -11.29
N GLU A 130 -13.62 -29.25 -11.10
CA GLU A 130 -12.16 -29.28 -11.18
C GLU A 130 -11.77 -29.15 -12.67
N GLU A 131 -11.52 -27.93 -13.14
CA GLU A 131 -10.72 -27.71 -14.34
C GLU A 131 -9.32 -27.21 -13.93
N GLU A 132 -8.29 -27.89 -14.43
CA GLU A 132 -6.91 -27.42 -14.35
C GLU A 132 -6.77 -26.23 -15.32
N GLU A 133 -7.01 -25.00 -14.86
CA GLU A 133 -6.69 -23.81 -15.66
C GLU A 133 -5.16 -23.66 -15.76
N GLU A 134 -4.61 -24.09 -16.90
CA GLU A 134 -3.38 -23.49 -17.42
C GLU A 134 -3.68 -22.01 -17.72
N GLU A 135 -3.20 -21.08 -16.87
CA GLU A 135 -3.23 -19.65 -17.16
C GLU A 135 -2.35 -19.34 -18.39
N GLU A 136 -2.92 -19.46 -19.60
CA GLU A 136 -2.40 -18.72 -20.75
C GLU A 136 -2.55 -17.22 -20.45
N GLU A 137 -1.45 -16.48 -20.43
CA GLU A 137 -1.42 -15.01 -20.31
C GLU A 137 -2.11 -14.33 -21.50
N LEU A 138 -3.45 -14.33 -21.50
CA LEU A 138 -4.24 -13.33 -22.21
C LEU A 138 -3.89 -11.98 -21.61
N LYS A 139 -3.05 -11.21 -22.33
CA LYS A 139 -2.68 -9.82 -22.01
C LYS A 139 -3.91 -9.01 -21.62
N LYS A 140 -4.13 -8.82 -20.31
CA LYS A 140 -5.24 -8.02 -19.80
C LYS A 140 -5.06 -6.58 -20.26
N GLU A 141 -5.97 -6.11 -21.11
CA GLU A 141 -6.09 -4.69 -21.47
C GLU A 141 -6.64 -3.89 -20.28
N GLY A 142 -5.82 -3.68 -19.25
CA GLY A 142 -6.22 -3.06 -17.99
C GLY A 142 -5.03 -2.54 -17.18
N PRO A 143 -5.28 -1.81 -16.07
CA PRO A 143 -4.24 -1.42 -15.15
C PRO A 143 -3.60 -2.66 -14.50
N LYS A 144 -2.32 -2.57 -14.13
CA LYS A 144 -1.63 -3.67 -13.45
C LYS A 144 -2.21 -3.92 -12.06
N TRP A 145 -2.67 -2.85 -11.40
CA TRP A 145 -3.48 -2.94 -10.18
C TRP A 145 -4.71 -2.03 -10.25
N GLU A 146 -5.83 -2.53 -9.75
CA GLU A 146 -7.05 -1.76 -9.53
C GLU A 146 -7.59 -2.06 -8.14
N THR A 147 -7.95 -1.02 -7.39
CA THR A 147 -8.67 -1.12 -6.12
C THR A 147 -9.96 -0.32 -6.19
N ASP A 148 -11.02 -0.85 -5.59
CA ASP A 148 -12.32 -0.19 -5.43
C ASP A 148 -12.85 -0.51 -4.03
N ASP A 149 -13.09 0.51 -3.23
CA ASP A 149 -13.66 0.40 -1.87
C ASP A 149 -15.15 0.80 -1.81
N GLY A 150 -15.75 1.14 -2.97
CA GLY A 150 -17.10 1.68 -3.12
C GLY A 150 -17.21 3.20 -2.94
N ARG A 151 -16.10 3.89 -2.64
CA ARG A 151 -15.99 5.36 -2.57
C ARG A 151 -15.05 5.92 -3.64
N VAL A 152 -13.93 5.24 -3.89
CA VAL A 152 -12.89 5.61 -4.86
C VAL A 152 -12.37 4.38 -5.60
N VAL A 153 -12.03 4.57 -6.88
CA VAL A 153 -11.31 3.57 -7.68
C VAL A 153 -9.89 4.07 -7.93
N GLN A 154 -8.87 3.32 -7.53
CA GLN A 154 -7.47 3.60 -7.87
C GLN A 154 -7.05 2.70 -9.03
N LYS A 155 -6.30 3.26 -10.00
CA LYS A 155 -5.73 2.49 -11.12
C LYS A 155 -4.23 2.75 -11.20
N ILE A 156 -3.43 1.70 -11.02
CA ILE A 156 -1.97 1.79 -11.07
C ILE A 156 -1.48 1.03 -12.31
N TRP A 157 -0.75 1.74 -13.15
CA TRP A 157 -0.12 1.22 -14.36
C TRP A 157 1.37 1.06 -14.12
N GLN A 158 2.00 0.00 -14.64
CA GLN A 158 3.45 -0.12 -14.71
C GLN A 158 3.87 -0.24 -16.16
N GLU A 159 4.59 0.76 -16.66
CA GLU A 159 4.92 0.92 -18.08
C GLU A 159 6.23 1.69 -18.20
N ARG A 160 7.19 1.17 -18.96
CA ARG A 160 8.49 1.82 -19.16
C ARG A 160 8.44 2.89 -20.24
N ASP A 161 9.30 3.89 -20.12
CA ASP A 161 9.50 4.95 -21.11
C ASP A 161 8.20 5.66 -21.51
N LEU A 162 7.41 6.07 -20.51
CA LEU A 162 6.12 6.75 -20.69
C LEU A 162 6.23 8.05 -21.51
N LEU A 163 7.39 8.71 -21.43
CA LEU A 163 7.72 9.94 -22.16
C LEU A 163 8.44 9.67 -23.50
N ALA A 164 8.39 8.46 -24.05
CA ALA A 164 8.95 8.19 -25.38
C ALA A 164 8.12 8.88 -26.49
N PRO A 165 8.72 9.69 -27.37
CA PRO A 165 7.99 10.37 -28.45
C PRO A 165 7.13 9.40 -29.28
N GLY A 166 5.87 9.76 -29.48
CA GLY A 166 4.86 8.95 -30.18
C GLY A 166 4.15 7.90 -29.31
N LYS A 167 4.57 7.64 -28.07
CA LYS A 167 3.88 6.68 -27.17
C LYS A 167 2.55 7.29 -26.70
N LEU A 168 1.44 6.83 -27.29
CA LEU A 168 0.08 7.34 -27.01
C LEU A 168 -0.46 6.97 -25.63
N PHE A 169 0.16 6.01 -24.92
CA PHE A 169 -0.35 5.44 -23.67
C PHE A 169 -0.82 6.48 -22.64
N LEU A 170 0.01 7.47 -22.30
CA LEU A 170 -0.38 8.53 -21.36
C LEU A 170 -1.55 9.36 -21.89
N LYS A 171 -1.56 9.71 -23.18
CA LYS A 171 -2.64 10.48 -23.83
C LYS A 171 -3.97 9.74 -23.77
N GLU A 172 -3.94 8.43 -24.00
CA GLU A 172 -5.11 7.56 -23.93
C GLU A 172 -5.62 7.39 -22.50
N LYS A 173 -4.76 7.08 -21.53
CA LYS A 173 -5.19 6.85 -20.14
C LYS A 173 -5.61 8.13 -19.41
N LEU A 174 -5.02 9.28 -19.74
CA LEU A 174 -5.42 10.58 -19.21
C LEU A 174 -6.57 11.23 -20.00
N GLU A 175 -7.08 10.58 -21.05
CA GLU A 175 -8.12 11.10 -21.95
C GLU A 175 -7.82 12.52 -22.50
N LEU A 176 -6.54 12.84 -22.76
CA LEU A 176 -6.14 14.21 -23.09
C LEU A 176 -6.71 14.66 -24.45
N GLY A 177 -7.34 15.82 -24.42
CA GLY A 177 -7.70 16.58 -25.62
C GLY A 177 -6.47 17.23 -26.26
N SER A 178 -6.41 18.57 -26.24
CA SER A 178 -5.32 19.35 -26.83
C SER A 178 -4.27 19.83 -25.83
N ARG A 179 -4.48 19.68 -24.52
CA ARG A 179 -3.65 20.27 -23.45
C ARG A 179 -3.37 19.27 -22.33
N LEU A 180 -2.14 19.29 -21.80
CA LEU A 180 -1.75 18.66 -20.55
C LEU A 180 -1.35 19.76 -19.56
N VAL A 181 -1.89 19.70 -18.34
CA VAL A 181 -1.40 20.48 -17.20
C VAL A 181 -0.58 19.55 -16.31
N ALA A 182 0.69 19.88 -16.11
CA ALA A 182 1.61 19.06 -15.33
C ALA A 182 2.25 19.87 -14.19
N ILE A 183 2.24 19.32 -12.96
CA ILE A 183 3.05 19.84 -11.84
C ILE A 183 4.28 18.95 -11.76
N VAL A 184 5.47 19.51 -11.95
CA VAL A 184 6.73 18.76 -12.10
C VAL A 184 7.74 19.21 -11.04
N ASP A 185 8.43 18.25 -10.42
CA ASP A 185 9.54 18.56 -9.52
C ASP A 185 10.65 19.30 -10.26
N SER A 186 11.28 20.29 -9.64
CA SER A 186 12.31 21.12 -10.28
C SER A 186 13.52 20.32 -10.77
N THR A 187 13.95 19.30 -10.02
CA THR A 187 15.06 18.41 -10.43
C THR A 187 14.62 17.50 -11.57
N VAL A 188 13.40 16.96 -11.50
CA VAL A 188 12.80 16.16 -12.58
C VAL A 188 12.61 16.99 -13.85
N TRP A 189 12.25 18.27 -13.74
CA TRP A 189 12.13 19.18 -14.89
C TRP A 189 13.49 19.46 -15.54
N GLU A 190 14.55 19.67 -14.75
CA GLU A 190 15.91 19.82 -15.28
C GLU A 190 16.41 18.57 -16.02
N LEU A 191 16.03 17.37 -15.55
CA LEU A 191 16.44 16.09 -16.15
C LEU A 191 15.58 15.64 -17.33
N TYR A 192 14.26 15.85 -17.26
CA TYR A 192 13.27 15.22 -18.14
C TYR A 192 12.29 16.19 -18.81
N GLY A 193 12.35 17.51 -18.52
CA GLY A 193 11.46 18.51 -19.12
C GLY A 193 11.46 18.46 -20.65
N GLN A 194 12.64 18.38 -21.27
CA GLN A 194 12.77 18.23 -22.73
C GLN A 194 12.16 16.92 -23.27
N LYS A 195 12.21 15.81 -22.50
CA LYS A 195 11.59 14.53 -22.87
C LYS A 195 10.06 14.64 -22.81
N LEU A 196 9.52 15.34 -21.81
CA LEU A 196 8.10 15.64 -21.66
C LEU A 196 7.58 16.60 -22.75
N GLU A 197 8.32 17.66 -23.06
CA GLU A 197 8.02 18.61 -24.15
C GLU A 197 7.97 17.88 -25.51
N ALA A 198 9.00 17.09 -25.83
CA ALA A 198 9.07 16.32 -27.07
C ALA A 198 7.97 15.24 -27.16
N TRP A 199 7.63 14.61 -26.04
CA TRP A 199 6.48 13.70 -25.98
C TRP A 199 5.18 14.44 -26.31
N CYS A 200 4.89 15.55 -25.62
CA CYS A 200 3.71 16.39 -25.85
C CYS A 200 3.57 16.83 -27.31
N GLU A 201 4.64 17.37 -27.91
CA GLU A 201 4.67 17.75 -29.33
C GLU A 201 4.36 16.56 -30.24
N SER A 202 5.01 15.42 -30.02
CA SER A 202 4.86 14.22 -30.86
C SER A 202 3.46 13.60 -30.83
N VAL A 203 2.68 13.82 -29.76
CA VAL A 203 1.29 13.34 -29.64
C VAL A 203 0.25 14.44 -29.88
N GLY A 204 0.68 15.64 -30.28
CA GLY A 204 -0.19 16.77 -30.60
C GLY A 204 -0.92 17.37 -29.39
N VAL A 205 -0.22 17.52 -28.27
CA VAL A 205 -0.73 18.08 -27.00
C VAL A 205 0.14 19.27 -26.59
N SER A 206 -0.45 20.40 -26.20
CA SER A 206 0.27 21.53 -25.62
C SER A 206 0.54 21.30 -24.13
N LEU A 207 1.76 21.57 -23.67
CA LEU A 207 2.16 21.44 -22.27
C LEU A 207 2.02 22.77 -21.51
N GLU A 208 1.26 22.77 -20.42
CA GLU A 208 1.32 23.78 -19.36
C GLU A 208 2.06 23.18 -18.17
N ALA A 209 3.34 23.52 -18.02
CA ALA A 209 4.19 23.04 -16.93
C ALA A 209 4.21 24.03 -15.75
N ILE A 210 3.90 23.51 -14.56
CA ILE A 210 4.06 24.18 -13.26
C ILE A 210 5.27 23.52 -12.58
N VAL A 211 6.39 24.21 -12.52
CA VAL A 211 7.63 23.67 -11.92
C VAL A 211 7.71 24.08 -10.45
N ALA A 212 7.80 23.10 -9.55
CA ALA A 212 7.78 23.30 -8.11
C ALA A 212 8.85 22.46 -7.41
N PRO A 213 9.39 22.88 -6.25
CA PRO A 213 10.34 22.07 -5.50
C PRO A 213 9.65 20.87 -4.81
N GLY A 214 10.30 19.70 -4.84
CA GLY A 214 9.84 18.45 -4.22
C GLY A 214 10.76 17.90 -3.11
N ASN A 215 11.43 18.76 -2.34
CA ASN A 215 12.26 18.36 -1.18
C ASN A 215 11.49 18.51 0.15
N GLU A 216 11.84 17.73 1.17
CA GLU A 216 11.10 17.68 2.46
C GLU A 216 11.08 19.03 3.21
N ASP A 217 12.10 19.87 3.03
CA ASP A 217 12.16 21.25 3.54
C ASP A 217 11.24 22.23 2.78
N GLU A 218 10.81 21.85 1.58
CA GLU A 218 9.86 22.57 0.72
C GLU A 218 8.46 21.94 0.76
N LYS A 219 8.23 20.91 1.60
CA LYS A 219 6.91 20.27 1.82
C LYS A 219 6.02 21.13 2.73
N THR A 220 5.79 22.38 2.35
CA THR A 220 5.26 23.43 3.22
C THR A 220 3.88 23.93 2.79
N MET A 221 3.20 24.67 3.67
CA MET A 221 1.97 25.38 3.32
C MET A 221 2.24 26.44 2.22
N GLU A 222 3.41 27.06 2.24
CA GLU A 222 3.85 28.08 1.30
C GLU A 222 4.00 27.51 -0.13
N ASN A 223 4.62 26.34 -0.29
CA ASN A 223 4.75 25.67 -1.59
C ASN A 223 3.38 25.19 -2.12
N MET A 224 2.50 24.71 -1.22
CA MET A 224 1.12 24.36 -1.59
C MET A 224 0.31 25.58 -2.03
N LEU A 225 0.45 26.72 -1.37
CA LEU A 225 -0.18 27.99 -1.80
C LEU A 225 0.34 28.44 -3.17
N PHE A 226 1.64 28.34 -3.43
CA PHE A 226 2.22 28.58 -4.75
C PHE A 226 1.60 27.68 -5.83
N MET A 227 1.43 26.37 -5.56
CA MET A 227 0.74 25.47 -6.48
C MET A 227 -0.72 25.85 -6.71
N LEU A 228 -1.43 26.39 -5.70
CA LEU A 228 -2.81 26.90 -5.87
C LEU A 228 -2.85 28.17 -6.73
N ASP A 229 -1.90 29.09 -6.57
CA ASP A 229 -1.80 30.29 -7.41
C ASP A 229 -1.48 29.94 -8.87
N GLU A 230 -0.63 28.94 -9.11
CA GLU A 230 -0.33 28.44 -10.46
C GLU A 230 -1.51 27.66 -11.07
N LEU A 231 -2.26 26.88 -10.28
CA LEU A 231 -3.52 26.29 -10.72
C LEU A 231 -4.58 27.35 -11.06
N ALA A 232 -4.57 28.50 -10.37
CA ALA A 232 -5.41 29.65 -10.71
C ALA A 232 -4.98 30.32 -12.03
N ARG A 233 -3.67 30.40 -12.29
CA ARG A 233 -3.10 30.96 -13.53
C ARG A 233 -3.40 30.11 -14.76
N VAL A 234 -3.26 28.78 -14.65
CA VAL A 234 -3.46 27.83 -15.77
C VAL A 234 -4.93 27.50 -16.01
N ASP A 235 -5.75 27.60 -14.95
CA ASP A 235 -7.16 27.22 -14.83
C ASP A 235 -7.54 25.91 -15.56
N PRO A 236 -7.18 24.73 -15.01
CA PRO A 236 -7.53 23.44 -15.61
C PRO A 236 -9.05 23.21 -15.64
N LEU A 237 -9.53 22.64 -16.75
CA LEU A 237 -10.92 22.25 -16.93
C LEU A 237 -11.30 21.15 -15.93
N ARG A 238 -12.21 21.48 -15.01
CA ARG A 238 -12.61 20.72 -13.80
C ARG A 238 -12.95 19.23 -13.97
N ARG A 239 -13.09 18.71 -15.19
CA ARG A 239 -13.45 17.30 -15.46
C ARG A 239 -12.60 16.64 -16.56
N SER A 240 -12.17 17.40 -17.56
CA SER A 240 -11.55 16.88 -18.79
C SER A 240 -10.06 17.19 -18.93
N GLU A 241 -9.46 17.83 -17.93
CA GLU A 241 -8.01 18.08 -17.86
C GLU A 241 -7.51 17.64 -16.48
N PRO A 242 -7.19 16.34 -16.30
CA PRO A 242 -6.54 15.88 -15.09
C PRO A 242 -5.14 16.48 -14.97
N VAL A 243 -4.80 16.99 -13.79
CA VAL A 243 -3.44 17.49 -13.50
C VAL A 243 -2.50 16.32 -13.25
N LEU A 244 -1.39 16.25 -13.98
CA LEU A 244 -0.38 15.19 -13.80
C LEU A 244 0.76 15.67 -12.90
N ALA A 245 0.90 15.09 -11.71
CA ALA A 245 2.01 15.34 -10.80
C ALA A 245 3.18 14.39 -11.09
N ILE A 246 4.36 14.91 -11.47
CA ILE A 246 5.55 14.13 -11.89
C ILE A 246 6.72 14.44 -10.95
N GLY A 247 7.01 13.52 -10.01
CA GLY A 247 8.07 13.72 -9.03
C GLY A 247 8.12 12.64 -7.93
N GLY A 248 8.92 12.89 -6.89
CA GLY A 248 8.93 12.05 -5.70
C GLY A 248 7.72 12.28 -4.77
N GLY A 249 7.61 11.46 -3.72
CA GLY A 249 6.49 11.48 -2.76
C GLY A 249 6.13 12.87 -2.22
N VAL A 250 7.12 13.72 -1.93
CA VAL A 250 6.91 15.09 -1.45
C VAL A 250 6.14 15.95 -2.46
N LEU A 251 6.54 15.93 -3.73
CA LEU A 251 5.85 16.68 -4.78
C LEU A 251 4.43 16.13 -4.96
N THR A 252 4.30 14.80 -5.05
CA THR A 252 3.00 14.17 -5.30
C THR A 252 2.00 14.41 -4.16
N ASP A 253 2.47 14.44 -2.91
CA ASP A 253 1.65 14.80 -1.75
C ASP A 253 1.22 16.27 -1.80
N THR A 254 2.15 17.18 -2.08
CA THR A 254 1.90 18.63 -2.09
C THR A 254 0.96 19.02 -3.24
N ALA A 255 1.23 18.49 -4.44
CA ALA A 255 0.42 18.70 -5.64
C ALA A 255 -0.96 18.05 -5.53
N GLY A 256 -1.02 16.83 -4.98
CA GLY A 256 -2.28 16.14 -4.71
C GLY A 256 -3.15 16.90 -3.70
N PHE A 257 -2.54 17.47 -2.65
CA PHE A 257 -3.25 18.27 -1.68
C PHE A 257 -3.73 19.61 -2.27
N ALA A 258 -2.92 20.26 -3.11
CA ALA A 258 -3.37 21.43 -3.88
C ALA A 258 -4.56 21.09 -4.80
N CYS A 259 -4.53 19.94 -5.49
CA CYS A 259 -5.64 19.47 -6.33
C CYS A 259 -6.91 19.12 -5.53
N ALA A 260 -6.76 18.63 -4.28
CA ALA A 260 -7.88 18.37 -3.36
C ALA A 260 -8.59 19.67 -2.94
N LEU A 261 -7.83 20.75 -2.72
CA LEU A 261 -8.36 22.05 -2.31
C LEU A 261 -8.90 22.88 -3.49
N TRP A 262 -8.21 22.87 -4.63
CA TRP A 262 -8.58 23.69 -5.78
C TRP A 262 -9.98 23.36 -6.28
N ARG A 263 -10.86 24.36 -6.31
CA ARG A 263 -12.30 24.23 -6.66
C ARG A 263 -13.06 23.13 -5.88
N ARG A 264 -12.57 22.76 -4.68
CA ARG A 264 -13.04 21.63 -3.85
C ARG A 264 -12.84 20.26 -4.50
N GLY A 265 -11.71 20.07 -5.18
CA GLY A 265 -11.36 18.86 -5.91
C GLY A 265 -11.41 19.06 -7.42
N ILE A 266 -10.27 18.86 -8.06
CA ILE A 266 -10.10 18.62 -9.50
C ILE A 266 -9.49 17.24 -9.74
N PRO A 267 -9.76 16.59 -10.89
CA PRO A 267 -9.12 15.33 -11.23
C PRO A 267 -7.60 15.50 -11.34
N TRP A 268 -6.86 14.50 -10.87
CA TRP A 268 -5.41 14.49 -10.90
C TRP A 268 -4.86 13.07 -11.04
N CYS A 269 -3.60 12.96 -11.44
CA CYS A 269 -2.85 11.71 -11.62
C CYS A 269 -1.42 11.88 -11.11
N ARG A 270 -0.74 10.76 -10.83
CA ARG A 270 0.65 10.73 -10.36
C ARG A 270 1.56 9.96 -11.30
N MET A 271 2.80 10.40 -11.43
CA MET A 271 3.91 9.68 -12.04
C MET A 271 5.10 9.74 -11.07
N PRO A 272 5.17 8.81 -10.11
CA PRO A 272 6.30 8.74 -9.18
C PRO A 272 7.63 8.54 -9.91
N THR A 273 8.61 9.40 -9.63
CA THR A 273 9.97 9.30 -10.21
C THR A 273 11.01 8.73 -9.25
N THR A 274 10.66 8.47 -7.99
CA THR A 274 11.55 7.87 -6.97
C THR A 274 11.05 6.50 -6.53
N LEU A 275 11.96 5.61 -6.12
CA LEU A 275 11.61 4.24 -5.69
C LEU A 275 10.60 4.26 -4.54
N LEU A 276 10.82 5.11 -3.52
CA LEU A 276 9.87 5.35 -2.43
C LEU A 276 8.50 5.82 -2.94
N GLY A 277 8.50 6.71 -3.94
CA GLY A 277 7.27 7.19 -4.56
C GLY A 277 6.49 6.08 -5.28
N MET A 278 7.19 5.11 -5.89
CA MET A 278 6.58 4.00 -6.64
C MET A 278 6.00 2.92 -5.72
N VAL A 279 6.70 2.57 -4.63
CA VAL A 279 6.31 1.43 -3.77
C VAL A 279 5.44 1.79 -2.57
N ASP A 280 5.36 3.07 -2.18
CA ASP A 280 4.62 3.50 -0.99
C ASP A 280 3.76 4.76 -1.26
N ALA A 281 4.37 5.93 -1.44
CA ALA A 281 3.65 7.21 -1.40
C ALA A 281 2.60 7.38 -2.53
N SER A 282 2.81 6.79 -3.71
CA SER A 282 1.82 6.86 -4.81
C SER A 282 0.82 5.70 -4.85
N VAL A 283 0.96 4.73 -3.95
CA VAL A 283 0.06 3.58 -3.80
C VAL A 283 -1.17 3.98 -2.97
N GLY A 284 -0.96 4.62 -1.81
CA GLY A 284 -2.05 5.11 -0.96
C GLY A 284 -2.70 6.41 -1.43
N ILE A 285 -3.86 6.76 -0.86
CA ILE A 285 -4.62 7.98 -1.21
C ILE A 285 -4.31 9.20 -0.33
N LYS A 286 -3.34 9.11 0.58
CA LYS A 286 -2.98 10.22 1.48
C LYS A 286 -2.22 11.30 0.70
N VAL A 287 -2.54 12.57 0.94
CA VAL A 287 -1.82 13.75 0.42
C VAL A 287 -1.70 14.78 1.54
N ALA A 288 -0.54 15.40 1.73
CA ALA A 288 -0.27 16.24 2.90
C ALA A 288 0.89 17.21 2.72
N VAL A 289 0.96 18.19 3.63
CA VAL A 289 2.13 19.05 3.86
C VAL A 289 2.53 19.09 5.33
N ASN A 290 3.76 19.51 5.58
CA ASN A 290 4.30 19.71 6.91
C ASN A 290 3.80 21.04 7.48
N TYR A 291 3.17 21.01 8.65
CA TYR A 291 2.69 22.19 9.36
C TYR A 291 2.71 21.95 10.87
N HIS A 292 3.69 22.56 11.56
CA HIS A 292 4.12 22.27 12.96
C HIS A 292 4.54 20.82 13.25
N ARG A 293 4.14 19.86 12.42
CA ARG A 293 4.45 18.42 12.46
C ARG A 293 4.55 17.89 11.03
N LYS A 294 5.27 16.78 10.84
CA LYS A 294 5.35 16.08 9.56
C LYS A 294 3.95 15.57 9.14
N ASN A 295 3.55 15.81 7.90
CA ASN A 295 2.22 15.53 7.34
C ASN A 295 1.07 16.07 8.22
N GLY A 296 1.28 17.20 8.92
CA GLY A 296 0.34 17.72 9.92
C GLY A 296 -0.98 18.26 9.37
N VAL A 297 -1.04 18.56 8.07
CA VAL A 297 -2.25 19.02 7.36
C VAL A 297 -2.33 18.28 6.03
N GLY A 298 -3.49 17.70 5.69
CA GLY A 298 -3.66 16.88 4.49
C GLY A 298 -5.09 16.41 4.24
N HIS A 299 -5.24 15.47 3.30
CA HIS A 299 -6.52 14.89 2.87
C HIS A 299 -6.33 13.43 2.41
N PHE A 300 -7.40 12.64 2.44
CA PHE A 300 -7.50 11.38 1.68
C PHE A 300 -8.08 11.69 0.30
N PHE A 301 -7.24 11.79 -0.74
CA PHE A 301 -7.65 12.25 -2.07
C PHE A 301 -7.03 11.37 -3.16
N SER A 302 -7.81 10.41 -3.66
CA SER A 302 -7.33 9.46 -4.67
C SER A 302 -6.98 10.15 -5.99
N PRO A 303 -5.87 9.78 -6.66
CA PRO A 303 -5.69 10.07 -8.08
C PRO A 303 -6.65 9.21 -8.92
N LEU A 304 -6.87 9.60 -10.18
CA LEU A 304 -7.49 8.72 -11.18
C LEU A 304 -6.53 7.62 -11.62
N HIS A 305 -5.25 7.99 -11.82
CA HIS A 305 -4.20 7.09 -12.25
C HIS A 305 -2.88 7.37 -11.52
N THR A 306 -2.17 6.29 -11.17
CA THR A 306 -0.73 6.32 -10.85
C THR A 306 0.02 5.59 -11.97
N PHE A 307 1.10 6.18 -12.48
CA PHE A 307 1.92 5.63 -13.55
C PHE A 307 3.35 5.36 -13.05
N ILE A 308 3.69 4.09 -12.87
CA ILE A 308 5.02 3.63 -12.46
C ILE A 308 5.87 3.38 -13.72
N ASP A 309 6.89 4.21 -13.91
CA ASP A 309 7.93 4.04 -14.93
C ASP A 309 9.28 3.96 -14.22
N ASP A 310 9.77 2.74 -14.03
CA ASP A 310 11.03 2.46 -13.33
C ASP A 310 12.27 3.01 -14.08
N SER A 311 12.15 3.45 -15.33
CA SER A 311 13.26 4.10 -16.06
C SER A 311 13.72 5.42 -15.39
N PHE A 312 12.84 6.10 -14.65
CA PHE A 312 13.21 7.30 -13.87
C PHE A 312 14.24 7.00 -12.77
N LEU A 313 14.29 5.76 -12.26
CA LEU A 313 15.24 5.37 -11.23
C LEU A 313 16.69 5.40 -11.74
N GLY A 314 16.93 5.29 -13.06
CA GLY A 314 18.26 5.37 -13.66
C GLY A 314 19.02 6.67 -13.36
N THR A 315 18.30 7.77 -13.06
CA THR A 315 18.90 9.06 -12.66
C THR A 315 18.92 9.32 -11.15
N LEU A 316 18.35 8.45 -10.32
CA LEU A 316 18.33 8.67 -8.87
C LEU A 316 19.72 8.60 -8.25
N SER A 317 19.90 9.30 -7.13
CA SER A 317 21.06 9.05 -6.27
C SER A 317 20.91 7.70 -5.57
N LEU A 318 22.04 7.04 -5.25
CA LEU A 318 22.00 5.79 -4.48
C LEU A 318 21.38 6.00 -3.09
N ALA A 319 21.44 7.21 -2.53
CA ALA A 319 20.77 7.55 -1.27
C ALA A 319 19.24 7.57 -1.40
N ASP A 320 18.70 8.03 -2.54
CA ASP A 320 17.26 7.99 -2.82
C ASP A 320 16.76 6.56 -3.07
N VAL A 321 17.56 5.73 -3.77
CA VAL A 321 17.27 4.30 -3.96
C VAL A 321 17.28 3.56 -2.63
N ARG A 322 18.29 3.76 -1.78
CA ARG A 322 18.35 3.15 -0.44
C ARG A 322 17.23 3.65 0.46
N SER A 323 16.85 4.94 0.38
CA SER A 323 15.65 5.42 1.06
C SER A 323 14.39 4.71 0.57
N GLY A 324 14.25 4.42 -0.73
CA GLY A 324 13.14 3.58 -1.22
C GLY A 324 13.15 2.17 -0.64
N CYS A 325 14.34 1.57 -0.50
CA CYS A 325 14.50 0.23 0.09
C CYS A 325 14.08 0.15 1.56
N GLY A 326 14.08 1.28 2.30
CA GLY A 326 13.53 1.33 3.67
C GLY A 326 12.05 0.94 3.73
N GLU A 327 11.24 1.41 2.77
CA GLU A 327 9.81 1.05 2.68
C GLU A 327 9.59 -0.37 2.13
N ILE A 328 10.49 -0.85 1.25
CA ILE A 328 10.47 -2.25 0.79
C ILE A 328 10.73 -3.19 1.98
N MET A 329 11.74 -2.89 2.80
CA MET A 329 12.04 -3.68 4.00
C MET A 329 10.93 -3.58 5.06
N LYS A 330 10.26 -2.42 5.21
CA LYS A 330 9.04 -2.30 6.02
C LYS A 330 8.00 -3.34 5.58
N ALA A 331 7.62 -3.32 4.30
CA ALA A 331 6.60 -4.21 3.75
C ALA A 331 6.99 -5.70 3.90
N ALA A 332 8.23 -6.02 3.56
CA ALA A 332 8.79 -7.37 3.64
C ALA A 332 8.73 -7.96 5.07
N LEU A 333 9.12 -7.17 6.08
CA LEU A 333 9.26 -7.69 7.45
C LEU A 333 7.93 -8.07 8.11
N VAL A 334 6.84 -7.34 7.85
CA VAL A 334 5.54 -7.57 8.54
C VAL A 334 4.46 -8.21 7.67
N HIS A 335 4.70 -8.44 6.38
CA HIS A 335 3.65 -8.97 5.50
C HIS A 335 4.15 -9.90 4.38
N ASP A 336 5.40 -9.76 3.92
CA ASP A 336 5.88 -10.52 2.75
C ASP A 336 7.30 -11.10 2.94
N GLY A 337 7.34 -12.34 3.45
CA GLY A 337 8.60 -13.06 3.69
C GLY A 337 9.38 -13.36 2.41
N ALA A 338 8.71 -13.58 1.27
CA ALA A 338 9.40 -13.78 0.00
C ALA A 338 9.96 -12.47 -0.58
N LEU A 339 9.45 -11.30 -0.15
CA LEU A 339 10.02 -10.00 -0.52
C LEU A 339 11.29 -9.75 0.29
N PHE A 340 11.30 -10.20 1.55
CA PHE A 340 12.51 -10.26 2.35
C PHE A 340 13.56 -11.16 1.67
N ASP A 341 13.20 -12.37 1.27
CA ASP A 341 14.13 -13.32 0.65
C ASP A 341 14.68 -12.78 -0.70
N LEU A 342 13.85 -12.16 -1.55
CA LEU A 342 14.31 -11.50 -2.79
C LEU A 342 15.27 -10.33 -2.53
N MET A 343 15.02 -9.52 -1.50
CA MET A 343 15.95 -8.47 -1.06
C MET A 343 17.22 -9.06 -0.45
N GLU A 344 17.12 -10.19 0.27
CA GLU A 344 18.24 -10.92 0.85
C GLU A 344 19.17 -11.47 -0.23
N GLU A 345 18.64 -12.00 -1.33
CA GLU A 345 19.43 -12.50 -2.45
C GLU A 345 19.98 -11.34 -3.32
N HIS A 346 19.11 -10.55 -3.93
CA HIS A 346 19.44 -9.64 -5.04
C HIS A 346 19.58 -8.16 -4.66
N GLY A 347 19.00 -7.72 -3.53
CA GLY A 347 18.74 -6.30 -3.23
C GLY A 347 19.97 -5.39 -3.29
N ALA A 348 21.16 -5.88 -2.91
CA ALA A 348 22.39 -5.08 -2.95
C ALA A 348 22.85 -4.73 -4.38
N ALA A 349 22.77 -5.69 -5.32
CA ALA A 349 23.11 -5.44 -6.72
C ALA A 349 22.10 -4.48 -7.36
N LEU A 350 20.82 -4.71 -7.10
CA LEU A 350 19.73 -3.85 -7.58
C LEU A 350 19.82 -2.42 -7.06
N ILE A 351 20.30 -2.20 -5.83
CA ILE A 351 20.57 -0.86 -5.31
C ILE A 351 21.66 -0.16 -6.13
N ASP A 352 22.79 -0.82 -6.38
CA ASP A 352 23.92 -0.23 -7.12
C ASP A 352 23.56 0.04 -8.60
N GLU A 353 22.72 -0.81 -9.19
CA GLU A 353 22.14 -0.70 -10.54
C GLU A 353 20.89 0.20 -10.61
N ARG A 354 20.43 0.78 -9.49
CA ARG A 354 19.22 1.61 -9.38
C ARG A 354 17.95 0.94 -9.94
N PHE A 355 17.82 -0.36 -9.70
CA PHE A 355 16.68 -1.17 -10.15
C PHE A 355 16.45 -1.11 -11.67
N GLN A 356 17.51 -0.88 -12.47
CA GLN A 356 17.40 -0.83 -13.93
C GLN A 356 17.50 -2.19 -14.62
N GLU A 357 18.14 -3.18 -13.99
CA GLU A 357 18.44 -4.46 -14.62
C GLU A 357 17.70 -5.63 -13.95
N GLY A 358 17.32 -6.62 -14.76
CA GLY A 358 16.79 -7.91 -14.31
C GLY A 358 15.28 -7.97 -14.00
N GLU A 359 14.74 -9.19 -14.10
CA GLU A 359 13.35 -9.50 -13.74
C GLU A 359 13.06 -9.28 -12.24
N HIS A 360 14.07 -9.50 -11.38
CA HIS A 360 13.97 -9.31 -9.93
C HIS A 360 13.67 -7.85 -9.53
N ALA A 361 14.14 -6.84 -10.29
CA ALA A 361 13.82 -5.45 -10.03
C ALA A 361 12.31 -5.18 -10.19
N ALA A 362 11.75 -5.67 -11.30
CA ALA A 362 10.33 -5.55 -11.61
C ALA A 362 9.47 -6.34 -10.61
N GLU A 363 9.91 -7.53 -10.19
CA GLU A 363 9.18 -8.34 -9.20
C GLU A 363 9.24 -7.72 -7.80
N ILE A 364 10.39 -7.21 -7.33
CA ILE A 364 10.48 -6.54 -6.02
C ILE A 364 9.59 -5.29 -5.97
N ILE A 365 9.58 -4.47 -7.05
CA ILE A 365 8.65 -3.33 -7.15
C ILE A 365 7.20 -3.82 -7.15
N LYS A 366 6.88 -4.86 -7.94
CA LYS A 366 5.54 -5.43 -8.03
C LYS A 366 5.05 -5.90 -6.65
N ARG A 367 5.83 -6.75 -5.97
CA ARG A 367 5.46 -7.35 -4.68
C ARG A 367 5.39 -6.31 -3.56
N SER A 368 6.19 -5.24 -3.63
CA SER A 368 6.05 -4.10 -2.71
C SER A 368 4.70 -3.38 -2.90
N VAL A 369 4.26 -3.16 -4.14
CA VAL A 369 2.95 -2.57 -4.45
C VAL A 369 1.81 -3.52 -4.09
N ASP A 370 1.92 -4.82 -4.41
CA ASP A 370 0.97 -5.87 -4.00
C ASP A 370 0.76 -5.82 -2.47
N THR A 371 1.85 -5.94 -1.70
CA THR A 371 1.86 -5.92 -0.23
C THR A 371 1.24 -4.64 0.35
N MET A 372 1.56 -3.49 -0.22
CA MET A 372 1.01 -2.21 0.22
C MET A 372 -0.50 -2.14 -0.04
N LEU A 373 -0.97 -2.55 -1.22
CA LEU A 373 -2.40 -2.60 -1.58
C LEU A 373 -3.19 -3.62 -0.76
N GLU A 374 -2.61 -4.77 -0.44
CA GLU A 374 -3.22 -5.78 0.43
C GLU A 374 -3.44 -5.25 1.84
N CYS A 375 -2.50 -4.45 2.36
CA CYS A 375 -2.63 -3.82 3.67
C CYS A 375 -3.57 -2.60 3.72
N ILE A 376 -3.56 -1.73 2.70
CA ILE A 376 -4.33 -0.46 2.75
C ILE A 376 -5.67 -0.54 2.03
N GLY A 377 -5.82 -1.40 1.02
CA GLY A 377 -7.06 -1.54 0.24
C GLY A 377 -8.29 -1.87 1.10
N PRO A 378 -8.18 -2.75 2.13
CA PRO A 378 -9.25 -3.01 3.09
C PRO A 378 -9.67 -1.84 3.98
N ASP A 379 -8.86 -0.76 4.08
CA ASP A 379 -9.07 0.40 4.94
C ASP A 379 -8.32 1.66 4.42
N LEU A 380 -8.73 2.16 3.26
CA LEU A 380 -8.11 3.33 2.62
C LEU A 380 -8.25 4.65 3.41
N TRP A 381 -9.17 4.69 4.38
CA TRP A 381 -9.55 5.88 5.15
C TRP A 381 -9.06 5.87 6.59
N GLU A 382 -8.32 4.84 7.01
CA GLU A 382 -7.83 4.65 8.38
C GLU A 382 -8.96 4.60 9.43
N GLU A 383 -10.07 3.92 9.10
CA GLU A 383 -11.14 3.62 10.05
C GLU A 383 -10.66 2.65 11.15
N SER A 384 -9.59 1.88 10.88
CA SER A 384 -8.82 1.08 11.84
C SER A 384 -7.44 1.69 12.12
N LEU A 385 -7.04 1.70 13.40
CA LEU A 385 -5.66 2.02 13.81
C LEU A 385 -4.77 0.77 13.97
N LEU A 386 -5.27 -0.43 13.62
CA LEU A 386 -4.47 -1.65 13.53
C LEU A 386 -3.96 -1.79 12.09
N ARG A 387 -2.87 -1.07 11.79
CA ARG A 387 -2.35 -0.89 10.43
C ARG A 387 -0.96 -1.52 10.30
N PRO A 388 -0.73 -2.61 9.54
CA PRO A 388 0.60 -3.21 9.47
C PRO A 388 1.64 -2.27 8.86
N MET A 389 1.22 -1.42 7.91
CA MET A 389 2.07 -0.40 7.26
C MET A 389 2.42 0.80 8.16
N ASP A 390 1.93 0.84 9.40
CA ASP A 390 2.46 1.71 10.46
C ASP A 390 3.77 1.15 11.09
N PHE A 391 4.24 -0.02 10.64
CA PHE A 391 5.58 -0.53 10.95
C PHE A 391 6.64 0.42 10.39
N GLY A 392 7.77 0.55 11.11
CA GLY A 392 8.75 1.59 10.81
C GLY A 392 8.26 3.02 11.02
N HIS A 393 7.07 3.22 11.64
CA HIS A 393 6.48 4.53 11.90
C HIS A 393 6.12 4.79 13.39
N THR A 394 6.68 3.98 14.29
CA THR A 394 6.50 4.09 15.75
C THR A 394 7.52 5.06 16.38
N PHE A 395 8.72 5.13 15.80
CA PHE A 395 9.84 5.96 16.21
C PHE A 395 10.29 6.95 15.12
N SER A 396 10.20 6.59 13.85
CA SER A 396 10.84 7.30 12.73
C SER A 396 10.53 8.79 12.69
N ARG A 397 9.28 9.20 12.91
CA ARG A 397 8.87 10.62 12.96
C ARG A 397 9.64 11.43 14.01
N THR A 398 9.89 10.86 15.19
CA THR A 398 10.70 11.48 16.25
C THR A 398 12.18 11.49 15.87
N LEU A 399 12.68 10.46 15.18
CA LEU A 399 14.06 10.42 14.65
C LEU A 399 14.31 11.52 13.62
N GLU A 400 13.40 11.68 12.65
CA GLU A 400 13.44 12.74 11.64
C GLU A 400 13.45 14.13 12.29
N ALA A 401 12.56 14.38 13.25
CA ALA A 401 12.52 15.62 14.01
C ALA A 401 13.82 15.87 14.79
N CYS A 402 14.40 14.84 15.42
CA CYS A 402 15.69 14.95 16.12
C CYS A 402 16.85 15.31 15.17
N GLN A 403 16.79 14.89 13.90
CA GLN A 403 17.76 15.27 12.87
C GLN A 403 17.37 16.53 12.08
N SER A 404 16.39 17.31 12.55
CA SER A 404 15.88 18.51 11.86
C SER A 404 15.46 18.24 10.40
N PHE A 405 14.79 17.10 10.17
CA PHE A 405 14.34 16.60 8.86
C PHE A 405 15.48 16.40 7.83
N LYS A 406 16.72 16.25 8.32
CA LYS A 406 17.91 15.92 7.50
C LYS A 406 18.27 14.44 7.53
N LEU A 407 17.43 13.61 8.13
CA LEU A 407 17.42 12.15 7.98
C LEU A 407 16.35 11.86 6.92
N ARG A 408 16.66 11.08 5.87
CA ARG A 408 15.67 10.80 4.83
C ARG A 408 14.57 9.91 5.39
N HIS A 409 13.37 10.00 4.82
CA HIS A 409 12.21 9.28 5.35
C HIS A 409 12.45 7.78 5.48
N GLY A 410 12.90 7.13 4.41
CA GLY A 410 13.18 5.69 4.42
C GLY A 410 14.40 5.29 5.24
N GLU A 411 15.34 6.21 5.49
CA GLU A 411 16.43 6.00 6.45
C GLU A 411 15.90 5.98 7.90
N ALA A 412 14.96 6.87 8.23
CA ALA A 412 14.30 6.88 9.53
C ALA A 412 13.42 5.64 9.74
N VAL A 413 12.70 5.23 8.69
CA VAL A 413 11.88 4.00 8.67
C VAL A 413 12.77 2.77 8.80
N ALA A 414 13.92 2.72 8.13
CA ALA A 414 14.89 1.64 8.29
C ALA A 414 15.37 1.47 9.75
N ILE A 415 15.78 2.56 10.41
CA ILE A 415 16.22 2.54 11.81
C ILE A 415 15.09 2.11 12.76
N ASP A 416 13.86 2.55 12.50
CA ASP A 416 12.67 2.16 13.24
C ASP A 416 12.34 0.67 13.06
N CYS A 417 12.33 0.16 11.82
CA CYS A 417 12.13 -1.26 11.52
C CYS A 417 13.15 -2.14 12.25
N VAL A 418 14.43 -1.74 12.31
CA VAL A 418 15.46 -2.44 13.08
C VAL A 418 15.14 -2.42 14.58
N MET A 419 14.91 -1.24 15.18
CA MET A 419 14.62 -1.13 16.61
C MET A 419 13.34 -1.90 17.00
N SER A 420 12.30 -1.81 16.18
CA SER A 420 11.05 -2.54 16.35
C SER A 420 11.25 -4.06 16.21
N THR A 421 12.13 -4.52 15.31
CA THR A 421 12.53 -5.94 15.22
C THR A 421 13.27 -6.40 16.49
N MET A 422 14.13 -5.56 17.08
CA MET A 422 14.80 -5.87 18.35
C MET A 422 13.83 -5.92 19.53
N ILE A 423 12.78 -5.11 19.54
CA ILE A 423 11.71 -5.19 20.54
C ILE A 423 10.87 -6.47 20.34
N ALA A 424 10.57 -6.84 19.08
CA ALA A 424 9.88 -8.08 18.76
C ALA A 424 10.70 -9.32 19.17
N HIS A 425 12.03 -9.27 19.02
CA HIS A 425 12.97 -10.28 19.52
C HIS A 425 12.93 -10.41 21.05
N VAL A 426 12.98 -9.29 21.79
CA VAL A 426 12.84 -9.28 23.26
C VAL A 426 11.48 -9.83 23.72
N LYS A 427 10.41 -9.57 22.96
CA LYS A 427 9.06 -10.12 23.20
C LYS A 427 8.87 -11.58 22.73
N GLY A 428 9.89 -12.22 22.14
CA GLY A 428 9.84 -13.60 21.65
C GLY A 428 9.05 -13.82 20.36
N LEU A 429 8.66 -12.73 19.67
CA LEU A 429 7.98 -12.76 18.37
C LEU A 429 8.94 -13.03 17.20
N VAL A 430 10.23 -12.77 17.38
CA VAL A 430 11.29 -12.99 16.39
C VAL A 430 12.40 -13.81 17.04
N SER A 431 12.87 -14.87 16.37
CA SER A 431 13.97 -15.70 16.88
C SER A 431 15.35 -15.05 16.67
N ASP A 432 16.37 -15.49 17.42
CA ASP A 432 17.76 -15.05 17.26
C ASP A 432 18.23 -15.12 15.80
N ALA A 433 17.90 -16.21 15.10
CA ALA A 433 18.29 -16.44 13.72
C ALA A 433 17.60 -15.45 12.75
N GLN A 434 16.32 -15.14 12.98
CA GLN A 434 15.59 -14.15 12.18
C GLN A 434 16.11 -12.73 12.46
N ALA A 435 16.28 -12.34 13.73
CA ALA A 435 16.84 -11.04 14.09
C ALA A 435 18.23 -10.84 13.45
N LYS A 436 19.08 -11.88 13.44
CA LYS A 436 20.37 -11.84 12.74
C LYS A 436 20.20 -11.65 11.23
N ARG A 437 19.32 -12.41 10.55
CA ARG A 437 19.05 -12.22 9.10
C ARG A 437 18.65 -10.78 8.78
N VAL A 438 17.77 -10.18 9.58
CA VAL A 438 17.35 -8.78 9.38
C VAL A 438 18.53 -7.82 9.50
N LEU A 439 19.33 -7.94 10.56
CA LEU A 439 20.49 -7.06 10.79
C LEU A 439 21.59 -7.24 9.72
N ASP A 440 21.93 -8.49 9.37
CA ASP A 440 22.87 -8.83 8.30
C ASP A 440 22.42 -8.23 6.95
N LEU A 441 21.12 -8.31 6.64
CA LEU A 441 20.55 -7.78 5.42
C LEU A 441 20.59 -6.25 5.39
N TYR A 442 20.24 -5.57 6.48
CA TYR A 442 20.32 -4.11 6.54
C TYR A 442 21.76 -3.61 6.32
N ALA A 443 22.75 -4.31 6.88
CA ALA A 443 24.17 -4.04 6.58
C ALA A 443 24.50 -4.30 5.10
N LYS A 444 24.08 -5.44 4.52
CA LYS A 444 24.29 -5.78 3.10
C LYS A 444 23.69 -4.73 2.14
N LEU A 445 22.51 -4.19 2.45
CA LEU A 445 21.83 -3.13 1.68
C LEU A 445 22.37 -1.71 1.96
N GLN A 446 23.30 -1.56 2.91
CA GLN A 446 23.80 -0.27 3.42
C GLN A 446 22.66 0.65 3.91
N LEU A 447 21.63 0.06 4.52
CA LEU A 447 20.58 0.77 5.25
C LEU A 447 21.07 1.12 6.66
N PRO A 448 20.73 2.31 7.19
CA PRO A 448 21.14 2.67 8.53
C PRO A 448 20.35 1.89 9.59
N CYS A 449 21.06 1.34 10.58
CA CYS A 449 20.48 0.62 11.71
C CYS A 449 20.32 1.50 12.97
N SER A 450 21.11 2.57 13.10
CA SER A 450 21.04 3.50 14.25
C SER A 450 21.68 4.85 13.95
N ILE A 451 21.49 5.84 14.84
CA ILE A 451 22.08 7.19 14.76
C ILE A 451 23.14 7.34 15.85
N LYS A 452 24.33 7.86 15.49
CA LYS A 452 25.39 8.07 16.47
C LYS A 452 24.96 9.07 17.57
N GLY A 453 25.01 8.61 18.83
CA GLY A 453 24.62 9.41 19.99
C GLY A 453 23.12 9.39 20.34
N ILE A 454 22.32 8.56 19.65
CA ILE A 454 20.98 8.22 20.14
C ILE A 454 21.05 7.34 21.40
N THR A 455 19.98 7.33 22.18
CA THR A 455 19.87 6.53 23.42
C THR A 455 18.48 5.88 23.51
N ALA A 456 18.35 4.84 24.34
CA ALA A 456 17.07 4.22 24.68
C ALA A 456 15.97 5.26 25.05
N ASP A 457 16.33 6.34 25.76
CA ASP A 457 15.39 7.41 26.14
C ASP A 457 14.77 8.15 24.94
N THR A 458 15.44 8.17 23.78
CA THR A 458 14.86 8.71 22.55
C THR A 458 13.70 7.84 22.06
N TYR A 459 13.85 6.52 22.12
CA TYR A 459 12.80 5.56 21.76
C TYR A 459 11.66 5.53 22.81
N LYS A 460 11.98 5.65 24.10
CA LYS A 460 10.97 5.81 25.17
C LYS A 460 10.13 7.08 24.97
N ARG A 461 10.75 8.21 24.59
CA ARG A 461 10.04 9.45 24.24
C ARG A 461 9.14 9.24 23.02
N ALA A 462 9.70 8.69 21.94
CA ALA A 462 8.98 8.46 20.70
C ALA A 462 7.75 7.55 20.89
N THR A 463 7.89 6.49 21.70
CA THR A 463 6.76 5.62 22.13
C THR A 463 5.62 6.45 22.73
N ARG A 464 5.93 7.36 23.65
CA ARG A 464 4.92 8.22 24.32
C ARG A 464 4.27 9.20 23.34
N GLU A 465 5.04 9.73 22.40
CA GLU A 465 4.54 10.64 21.34
C GLU A 465 3.58 9.94 20.38
N ILE A 466 3.92 8.72 19.92
CA ILE A 466 3.08 7.97 18.96
C ILE A 466 1.85 7.34 19.62
N THR A 467 1.91 6.92 20.89
CA THR A 467 0.73 6.45 21.65
C THR A 467 -0.34 7.56 21.71
N VAL A 468 0.03 8.83 21.88
CA VAL A 468 -0.92 9.95 21.83
C VAL A 468 -1.49 10.16 20.43
N HIS A 469 -0.71 9.88 19.38
CA HIS A 469 -1.19 9.97 18.00
C HIS A 469 -2.16 8.83 17.63
N ARG A 470 -1.99 7.63 18.20
CA ARG A 470 -2.85 6.44 18.02
C ARG A 470 -3.97 6.35 19.07
N ASP A 471 -4.52 7.49 19.47
CA ASP A 471 -5.66 7.63 20.40
C ASP A 471 -5.46 6.98 21.78
N GLY A 472 -4.25 7.10 22.33
CA GLY A 472 -3.92 6.70 23.71
C GLY A 472 -3.49 5.24 23.88
N ILE A 473 -3.46 4.44 22.82
CA ILE A 473 -3.00 3.04 22.83
C ILE A 473 -1.89 2.89 21.78
N LEU A 474 -0.80 2.17 22.09
CA LEU A 474 0.37 2.15 21.21
C LEU A 474 0.09 1.47 19.86
N ARG A 475 -0.68 0.38 19.85
CA ARG A 475 -1.03 -0.43 18.67
C ARG A 475 0.14 -0.62 17.70
N ALA A 476 1.34 -0.89 18.22
CA ALA A 476 2.54 -1.00 17.40
C ALA A 476 2.50 -2.30 16.61
N PRO A 477 2.50 -2.26 15.27
CA PRO A 477 2.82 -3.44 14.47
C PRO A 477 4.27 -3.83 14.72
N LEU A 478 4.50 -5.13 14.91
CA LEU A 478 5.81 -5.76 15.07
C LEU A 478 5.89 -7.00 14.16
N PRO A 479 7.09 -7.36 13.68
CA PRO A 479 7.31 -8.63 13.01
C PRO A 479 7.01 -9.81 13.96
N ASN A 480 6.27 -10.79 13.47
CA ASN A 480 5.95 -12.05 14.13
C ASN A 480 6.55 -13.20 13.30
N GLY A 481 7.85 -13.38 13.43
CA GLY A 481 8.70 -13.91 12.36
C GLY A 481 8.93 -12.89 11.25
N ILE A 482 9.49 -13.34 10.12
CA ILE A 482 9.70 -12.51 8.92
C ILE A 482 8.50 -12.73 7.99
N GLY A 483 7.85 -11.65 7.56
CA GLY A 483 6.71 -11.72 6.65
C GLY A 483 5.34 -11.80 7.31
N ALA A 484 5.23 -11.56 8.61
CA ALA A 484 3.95 -11.55 9.32
C ALA A 484 3.94 -10.50 10.45
N CYS A 485 2.75 -10.01 10.79
CA CYS A 485 2.56 -8.93 11.75
C CYS A 485 1.85 -9.41 13.02
N ALA A 486 2.30 -8.94 14.18
CA ALA A 486 1.52 -8.88 15.41
C ALA A 486 1.33 -7.42 15.84
N PHE A 487 0.31 -7.13 16.64
CA PHE A 487 0.11 -5.81 17.25
C PHE A 487 0.31 -5.88 18.75
N VAL A 488 0.99 -4.89 19.33
CA VAL A 488 1.15 -4.75 20.78
C VAL A 488 0.77 -3.35 21.27
N ASP A 489 0.07 -3.30 22.40
CA ASP A 489 -0.52 -2.07 22.94
C ASP A 489 0.41 -1.28 23.88
N ASP A 490 1.56 -1.85 24.25
CA ASP A 490 2.59 -1.21 25.05
C ASP A 490 4.03 -1.70 24.75
N PHE A 491 4.99 -0.81 25.04
CA PHE A 491 6.38 -1.15 25.28
C PHE A 491 6.75 -0.66 26.68
N SER A 492 7.32 -1.53 27.51
CA SER A 492 7.90 -1.11 28.78
C SER A 492 9.26 -0.44 28.55
N ASP A 493 9.62 0.53 29.39
CA ASP A 493 10.93 1.21 29.32
C ASP A 493 12.10 0.19 29.39
N ALA A 494 11.91 -0.96 30.07
CA ALA A 494 12.89 -2.04 30.19
C ALA A 494 13.05 -2.88 28.91
N GLU A 495 11.96 -3.19 28.19
CA GLU A 495 12.05 -3.88 26.89
C GLU A 495 12.80 -3.01 25.87
N ILE A 496 12.56 -1.69 25.88
CA ILE A 496 13.26 -0.73 25.03
C ILE A 496 14.77 -0.69 25.38
N GLU A 497 15.13 -0.70 26.67
CA GLU A 497 16.53 -0.74 27.11
C GLU A 497 17.25 -2.02 26.69
N VAL A 498 16.63 -3.19 26.85
CA VAL A 498 17.22 -4.48 26.44
C VAL A 498 17.35 -4.55 24.91
N ALA A 499 16.31 -4.18 24.17
CA ALA A 499 16.35 -4.15 22.71
C ALA A 499 17.44 -3.20 22.17
N PHE A 500 17.60 -2.03 22.80
CA PHE A 500 18.64 -1.08 22.45
C PHE A 500 20.05 -1.60 22.77
N SER A 501 20.25 -2.24 23.94
CA SER A 501 21.53 -2.84 24.32
C SER A 501 21.95 -4.00 23.38
N ASN A 502 20.98 -4.81 22.94
CA ASN A 502 21.22 -5.85 21.94
C ASN A 502 21.62 -5.23 20.59
N LEU A 503 20.96 -4.15 20.18
CA LEU A 503 21.32 -3.40 18.96
C LEU A 503 22.73 -2.79 19.06
N GLU A 504 23.07 -2.12 20.17
CA GLU A 504 24.42 -1.54 20.38
C GLU A 504 25.53 -2.58 20.25
N THR A 505 25.29 -3.84 20.64
CA THR A 505 26.24 -4.95 20.45
C THR A 505 26.48 -5.22 18.97
N PHE A 506 25.41 -5.32 18.14
CA PHE A 506 25.55 -5.47 16.69
C PHE A 506 26.25 -4.27 16.03
N MET A 507 25.89 -3.04 16.45
CA MET A 507 26.46 -1.79 15.92
C MET A 507 27.96 -1.64 16.23
N ALA A 508 28.45 -2.24 17.31
CA ALA A 508 29.87 -2.24 17.65
C ALA A 508 30.71 -3.06 16.67
N ASP A 509 30.15 -4.19 16.18
CA ASP A 509 30.78 -5.05 15.18
C ASP A 509 30.59 -4.51 13.74
N HIS A 510 29.54 -3.72 13.50
CA HIS A 510 29.17 -3.17 12.18
C HIS A 510 29.09 -1.62 12.19
N PRO A 511 30.20 -0.90 12.45
CA PRO A 511 30.19 0.55 12.68
C PRO A 511 29.84 1.38 11.43
N ASP A 512 29.80 0.77 10.25
CA ASP A 512 29.39 1.37 8.97
C ASP A 512 27.88 1.45 8.78
N THR A 513 27.10 0.71 9.59
CA THR A 513 25.62 0.74 9.64
C THR A 513 25.06 1.92 10.46
N TYR A 514 25.91 2.71 11.12
CA TYR A 514 25.47 4.00 11.67
C TYR A 514 25.11 4.96 10.54
N TRP A 515 24.00 5.68 10.71
CA TRP A 515 23.60 6.73 9.79
C TRP A 515 24.69 7.79 9.63
N ASP A 516 25.13 7.98 8.38
CA ASP A 516 26.13 8.96 7.98
C ASP A 516 25.51 9.92 6.98
N ARG A 517 25.20 11.13 7.48
CA ARG A 517 24.60 12.21 6.70
C ARG A 517 25.39 12.58 5.43
N SER A 518 26.69 12.31 5.37
CA SER A 518 27.51 12.57 4.17
C SER A 518 27.27 11.56 3.04
N LYS A 519 26.74 10.37 3.35
CA LYS A 519 26.25 9.40 2.37
C LYS A 519 24.83 9.73 1.90
N SER A 520 24.01 10.33 2.78
CA SER A 520 22.61 10.68 2.48
C SER A 520 22.46 11.90 1.57
N PHE A 521 23.34 12.90 1.67
CA PHE A 521 23.27 14.14 0.90
C PHE A 521 24.62 14.46 0.27
N ASP A 522 24.68 14.52 -1.06
CA ASP A 522 25.89 14.97 -1.77
C ASP A 522 26.16 16.45 -1.45
N PRO A 523 27.32 16.79 -0.84
CA PRO A 523 27.71 18.17 -0.58
C PRO A 523 27.80 19.04 -1.85
N GLY A 524 27.98 18.42 -3.02
CA GLY A 524 28.07 19.08 -4.33
C GLY A 524 26.74 19.60 -4.87
N MET A 525 25.60 19.00 -4.48
CA MET A 525 24.27 19.44 -4.93
C MET A 525 23.70 20.63 -4.13
N VAL A 526 24.31 21.01 -2.99
CA VAL A 526 23.87 22.13 -2.15
C VAL A 526 24.28 23.49 -2.77
N ARG A 527 23.88 23.77 -4.02
CA ARG A 527 24.17 25.05 -4.70
C ARG A 527 23.35 25.34 -5.96
N ARG A 528 22.05 25.65 -5.78
CA ARG A 528 21.34 26.65 -6.62
C ARG A 528 20.00 27.15 -6.05
N GLN A 529 19.89 27.31 -4.72
CA GLN A 529 18.80 28.08 -4.12
C GLN A 529 18.93 29.58 -4.47
N GLN A 530 18.44 29.96 -5.65
CA GLN A 530 17.93 31.32 -5.89
C GLN A 530 16.44 31.29 -5.55
N SER A 531 16.07 31.88 -4.42
CA SER A 531 14.67 32.14 -4.10
C SER A 531 14.03 32.92 -5.25
N PRO A 532 12.83 32.53 -5.73
CA PRO A 532 12.04 33.38 -6.61
C PRO A 532 11.88 34.77 -5.99
N GLN A 533 12.21 35.81 -6.75
CA GLN A 533 12.17 37.19 -6.26
C GLN A 533 10.73 37.61 -5.98
N ASN A 534 10.50 38.27 -4.84
CA ASN A 534 9.30 39.03 -4.45
C ASN A 534 8.22 39.10 -5.53
N HIS A 535 7.24 38.20 -5.49
CA HIS A 535 6.07 38.32 -6.34
C HIS A 535 5.17 39.45 -5.84
N GLN A 536 4.94 40.42 -6.73
CA GLN A 536 3.92 41.44 -6.52
C GLN A 536 2.56 40.76 -6.49
N ILE A 537 1.73 41.15 -5.52
CA ILE A 537 0.34 40.71 -5.41
C ILE A 537 -0.35 41.07 -6.74
N LEU A 538 -0.93 40.05 -7.40
CA LEU A 538 -1.69 40.24 -8.63
C LEU A 538 -2.90 41.15 -8.35
N GLU A 539 -3.05 42.23 -9.14
CA GLU A 539 -4.25 43.07 -9.08
C GLU A 539 -5.47 42.28 -9.57
N PRO A 540 -6.66 42.50 -8.96
CA PRO A 540 -7.85 41.72 -9.29
C PRO A 540 -8.34 41.97 -10.71
N VAL A 541 -8.68 40.90 -11.41
CA VAL A 541 -9.29 40.93 -12.75
C VAL A 541 -10.60 41.75 -12.70
N PRO A 542 -10.80 42.73 -13.59
CA PRO A 542 -12.05 43.50 -13.65
C PRO A 542 -13.22 42.62 -14.13
N GLN A 543 -14.40 42.90 -13.57
CA GLN A 543 -15.66 42.13 -13.73
C GLN A 543 -16.25 42.16 -15.15
#